data_AF-W4JW45-F1
#
_entry.id   AF-W4JW45-F1
#
_cell.length_a   1.000
_cell.length_b   1.000
_cell.length_c   1.000
_cell.angle_alpha   90.00
_cell.angle_beta   90.00
_cell.angle_gamma   90.00
#
_symmetry.space_group_name_H-M   'P 1'
#
loop_
_entity.id
_entity.type
_entity.pdbx_description
1 polymer ?
#
loop_
_entity_poly.entity_id
_entity_poly.type
_entity_poly.pdbx_seq_one_letter_code
_entity_poly.pdbx_strand_id
1 'polypeptide(L)'
;MSSVRQYASTEIFADVTEPALEHILTQTSSHHSPSSSHPNAEQSVIKKPSLLNMSNSYELFDAVVGDPKAGSDFDDTQYLPQGTTIKSISSIAVRYGWYIDALDVVYTLSNGEPRSTGHGGWGDNTNIQNWSYNFGKGEQLLKVEARGGPGKHVNLLRLHVGTNGKITKVFPSENGWFGDKNKGSGDIVTVDKEVVAFAGTQSDYIESLRFYVKK
;
A
#
# COMPACT_ATOMS: atom_id res chain seq x y z
N MET A 1 42.98 0.27 32.82
CA MET A 1 43.22 1.09 31.60
C MET A 1 42.03 0.89 30.68
N SER A 2 41.14 1.88 30.61
CA SER A 2 39.87 1.83 29.88
C SER A 2 40.06 2.35 28.45
N SER A 3 39.57 1.61 27.45
CA SER A 3 39.57 2.03 26.04
C SER A 3 38.14 2.35 25.61
N VAL A 4 37.83 3.64 25.52
CA VAL A 4 36.60 4.19 24.93
C VAL A 4 36.77 4.21 23.41
N ARG A 5 35.85 3.57 22.66
CA ARG A 5 35.73 3.76 21.21
C ARG A 5 34.60 4.74 20.94
N GLN A 6 34.94 5.89 20.37
CA GLN A 6 34.00 6.87 19.81
C GLN A 6 33.54 6.39 18.44
N TYR A 7 32.22 6.40 18.21
CA TYR A 7 31.64 6.28 16.87
C TYR A 7 31.26 7.68 16.39
N ALA A 8 31.81 8.08 15.24
CA ALA A 8 31.42 9.30 14.54
C ALA A 8 30.27 8.99 13.59
N SER A 9 29.15 9.69 13.76
CA SER A 9 28.01 9.70 12.84
C SER A 9 28.20 10.87 11.88
N THR A 10 28.26 10.61 10.58
CA THR A 10 28.23 11.65 9.54
C THR A 10 26.82 11.67 8.95
N GLU A 11 26.04 12.69 9.34
CA GLU A 11 24.78 13.05 8.68
C GLU A 11 25.10 13.88 7.44
N ILE A 12 24.59 13.45 6.28
CA ILE A 12 24.61 14.24 5.04
C ILE A 12 23.17 14.67 4.78
N PHE A 13 22.88 15.94 5.04
CA PHE A 13 21.66 16.61 4.60
C PHE A 13 21.79 16.93 3.10
N ALA A 14 20.95 16.31 2.27
CA ALA A 14 20.76 16.73 0.90
C ALA A 14 19.67 17.80 0.87
N ASP A 15 20.11 19.01 0.54
CA ASP A 15 19.34 20.19 0.21
C ASP A 15 18.45 19.91 -1.02
N VAL A 16 17.13 19.97 -0.86
CA VAL A 16 16.18 19.92 -1.99
C VAL A 16 15.41 21.22 -1.98
N THR A 17 15.85 22.11 -2.86
CA THR A 17 15.19 23.36 -3.25
C THR A 17 13.80 23.11 -3.82
N GLU A 18 12.77 23.69 -3.18
CA GLU A 18 11.41 23.84 -3.69
C GLU A 18 11.36 24.88 -4.83
N PRO A 19 10.61 24.65 -5.93
CA PRO A 19 10.19 25.73 -6.80
C PRO A 19 8.86 26.35 -6.33
N ALA A 20 8.86 27.68 -6.30
CA ALA A 20 7.78 28.58 -5.92
C ALA A 20 6.48 28.34 -6.73
N LEU A 21 5.35 28.26 -6.01
CA LEU A 21 4.02 28.42 -6.57
C LEU A 21 3.59 29.87 -6.39
N GLU A 22 3.67 30.65 -7.46
CA GLU A 22 3.11 32.00 -7.51
C GLU A 22 1.59 31.97 -7.69
N HIS A 23 0.96 32.88 -6.94
CA HIS A 23 -0.44 33.26 -6.91
C HIS A 23 -1.06 33.51 -8.30
N ILE A 24 -2.27 32.97 -8.53
CA ILE A 24 -3.29 33.65 -9.34
C ILE A 24 -4.61 33.65 -8.56
N LEU A 25 -4.87 34.78 -7.90
CA LEU A 25 -6.21 35.19 -7.49
C LEU A 25 -6.87 35.88 -8.69
N THR A 26 -8.08 35.45 -9.05
CA THR A 26 -8.99 36.29 -9.84
C THR A 26 -10.40 36.10 -9.31
N GLN A 27 -10.88 37.13 -8.61
CA GLN A 27 -12.29 37.35 -8.31
C GLN A 27 -12.96 37.99 -9.54
N THR A 28 -14.11 37.46 -9.95
CA THR A 28 -15.17 38.28 -10.53
C THR A 28 -16.52 37.76 -10.05
N SER A 29 -17.27 38.67 -9.41
CA SER A 29 -18.66 38.50 -8.98
C SER A 29 -19.61 38.85 -10.12
N SER A 30 -20.69 38.06 -10.30
CA SER A 30 -22.01 38.60 -10.65
C SER A 30 -23.13 37.58 -10.48
N HIS A 31 -24.23 38.06 -9.90
CA HIS A 31 -25.53 37.42 -9.72
C HIS A 31 -26.15 36.91 -11.03
N HIS A 32 -26.87 35.78 -10.98
CA HIS A 32 -28.32 35.65 -11.28
C HIS A 32 -28.74 34.16 -11.23
N SER A 33 -29.73 33.84 -10.39
CA SER A 33 -30.59 32.66 -10.57
C SER A 33 -31.72 33.05 -11.53
N PRO A 34 -32.17 32.16 -12.43
CA PRO A 34 -33.31 31.33 -12.03
C PRO A 34 -33.30 29.89 -12.58
N SER A 35 -33.84 29.01 -11.75
CA SER A 35 -34.66 27.83 -12.05
C SER A 35 -34.93 27.50 -13.53
N SER A 36 -34.40 26.36 -14.00
CA SER A 36 -35.04 25.54 -15.02
C SER A 36 -34.67 24.05 -14.90
N SER A 37 -35.71 23.23 -14.76
CA SER A 37 -35.87 21.86 -15.26
C SER A 37 -34.63 20.95 -15.37
N HIS A 38 -34.56 19.95 -14.48
CA HIS A 38 -33.76 18.74 -14.68
C HIS A 38 -34.29 17.90 -15.86
N PRO A 39 -33.48 17.60 -16.89
CA PRO A 39 -33.62 16.36 -17.64
C PRO A 39 -32.81 15.25 -16.96
N ASN A 40 -33.33 14.03 -17.07
CA ASN A 40 -32.76 12.76 -16.66
C ASN A 40 -31.23 12.73 -16.55
N ALA A 41 -30.75 12.43 -15.34
CA ALA A 41 -29.44 11.82 -15.18
C ALA A 41 -29.47 10.47 -15.87
N GLU A 42 -28.98 10.41 -17.11
CA GLU A 42 -28.45 9.18 -17.67
C GLU A 42 -27.38 8.69 -16.70
N GLN A 43 -27.72 7.66 -15.93
CA GLN A 43 -26.76 6.87 -15.20
C GLN A 43 -25.76 6.36 -16.22
N SER A 44 -24.58 7.00 -16.29
CA SER A 44 -23.44 6.39 -16.94
C SER A 44 -23.14 5.14 -16.12
N VAL A 45 -23.61 4.01 -16.62
CA VAL A 45 -23.13 2.71 -16.18
C VAL A 45 -21.67 2.69 -16.59
N ILE A 46 -20.79 3.13 -15.67
CA ILE A 46 -19.37 2.83 -15.75
C ILE A 46 -19.33 1.30 -15.70
N LYS A 47 -19.32 0.68 -16.88
CA LYS A 47 -19.04 -0.74 -17.02
C LYS A 47 -17.71 -0.95 -16.34
N LYS A 48 -17.75 -1.60 -15.17
CA LYS A 48 -16.57 -2.08 -14.44
C LYS A 48 -15.66 -2.71 -15.49
N PRO A 49 -14.46 -2.16 -15.78
CA PRO A 49 -13.59 -2.72 -16.79
C PRO A 49 -13.37 -4.19 -16.42
N SER A 50 -13.66 -5.06 -17.38
CA SER A 50 -13.67 -6.50 -17.17
C SER A 50 -12.35 -6.97 -16.57
N LEU A 51 -12.42 -7.72 -15.48
CA LEU A 51 -11.33 -8.48 -14.84
C LEU A 51 -10.62 -9.49 -15.78
N LEU A 52 -10.94 -9.49 -17.07
CA LEU A 52 -10.60 -10.53 -18.04
C LEU A 52 -9.20 -10.42 -18.64
N ASN A 53 -8.48 -9.31 -18.49
CA ASN A 53 -7.17 -9.13 -19.16
C ASN A 53 -5.95 -9.28 -18.25
N MET A 54 -6.14 -9.78 -17.03
CA MET A 54 -5.09 -10.00 -16.04
C MET A 54 -4.74 -11.49 -15.82
N SER A 55 -5.47 -12.41 -16.47
CA SER A 55 -5.57 -13.80 -16.03
C SER A 55 -4.36 -14.69 -16.28
N ASN A 56 -3.33 -14.25 -17.02
CA ASN A 56 -2.21 -15.13 -17.38
C ASN A 56 -0.95 -14.99 -16.51
N SER A 57 -0.79 -13.92 -15.74
CA SER A 57 0.48 -13.64 -15.06
C SER A 57 0.45 -13.75 -13.53
N TYR A 58 -0.72 -13.62 -12.91
CA TYR A 58 -0.90 -13.73 -11.46
C TYR A 58 -2.27 -14.30 -11.11
N GLU A 59 -2.39 -14.76 -9.88
CA GLU A 59 -3.62 -15.28 -9.27
C GLU A 59 -3.86 -14.63 -7.91
N LEU A 60 -5.11 -14.56 -7.49
CA LEU A 60 -5.44 -14.17 -6.12
C LEU A 60 -5.09 -15.33 -5.20
N PHE A 61 -4.22 -15.10 -4.22
CA PHE A 61 -3.91 -16.07 -3.18
C PHE A 61 -5.13 -16.26 -2.28
N ASP A 62 -5.58 -17.51 -2.12
CA ASP A 62 -6.80 -17.87 -1.40
C ASP A 62 -6.58 -17.86 0.12
N ALA A 63 -6.20 -16.69 0.64
CA ALA A 63 -6.20 -16.38 2.05
C ALA A 63 -6.53 -14.91 2.26
N VAL A 64 -7.37 -14.66 3.27
CA VAL A 64 -7.72 -13.31 3.72
C VAL A 64 -7.18 -13.13 5.13
N VAL A 65 -6.51 -12.01 5.36
CA VAL A 65 -6.08 -11.59 6.70
C VAL A 65 -6.98 -10.46 7.16
N GLY A 66 -7.54 -10.51 8.38
CA GLY A 66 -8.46 -9.47 8.90
C GLY A 66 -9.95 -9.74 8.57
N ASP A 67 -10.80 -8.71 8.63
CA ASP A 67 -12.24 -8.81 8.32
C ASP A 67 -12.58 -8.24 6.93
N PRO A 68 -12.85 -9.09 5.93
CA PRO A 68 -13.20 -8.64 4.59
C PRO A 68 -14.60 -8.01 4.49
N LYS A 69 -15.35 -7.90 5.61
CA LYS A 69 -16.65 -7.23 5.66
C LYS A 69 -16.56 -5.85 6.32
N ALA A 70 -15.41 -5.47 6.87
CA ALA A 70 -15.21 -4.18 7.50
C ALA A 70 -14.62 -3.19 6.49
N GLY A 71 -15.10 -1.94 6.51
CA GLY A 71 -14.59 -0.88 5.65
C GLY A 71 -15.10 -0.91 4.21
N SER A 72 -14.40 -0.20 3.33
CA SER A 72 -14.61 -0.18 1.87
C SER A 72 -13.60 -1.08 1.15
N ASP A 73 -14.02 -1.69 0.05
CA ASP A 73 -13.14 -2.52 -0.77
C ASP A 73 -12.05 -1.67 -1.44
N PHE A 74 -10.84 -2.23 -1.53
CA PHE A 74 -9.81 -1.77 -2.43
C PHE A 74 -9.20 -2.93 -3.22
N ASP A 75 -8.74 -2.61 -4.43
CA ASP A 75 -8.07 -3.56 -5.30
C ASP A 75 -7.16 -2.79 -6.27
N ASP A 76 -5.86 -2.94 -6.09
CA ASP A 76 -4.85 -2.20 -6.88
C ASP A 76 -4.85 -2.59 -8.36
N THR A 77 -5.55 -3.67 -8.70
CA THR A 77 -5.66 -4.20 -10.05
C THR A 77 -6.83 -3.62 -10.84
N GLN A 78 -7.84 -3.02 -10.20
CA GLN A 78 -9.12 -2.67 -10.85
C GLN A 78 -9.08 -1.40 -11.72
N TYR A 79 -8.06 -0.56 -11.58
CA TYR A 79 -8.00 0.75 -12.26
C TYR A 79 -6.69 0.98 -13.02
N LEU A 80 -6.17 -0.08 -13.64
CA LEU A 80 -5.01 0.04 -14.52
C LEU A 80 -5.39 0.67 -15.87
N PRO A 81 -4.49 1.48 -16.47
CA PRO A 81 -4.65 1.92 -17.85
C PRO A 81 -4.91 0.75 -18.80
N GLN A 82 -5.73 0.97 -19.82
CA GLN A 82 -6.11 -0.07 -20.77
C GLN A 82 -4.87 -0.73 -21.40
N GLY A 83 -4.82 -2.06 -21.39
CA GLY A 83 -3.72 -2.83 -21.97
C GLY A 83 -2.45 -2.88 -21.12
N THR A 84 -2.47 -2.30 -19.91
CA THR A 84 -1.34 -2.39 -18.97
C THR A 84 -1.60 -3.43 -17.88
N THR A 85 -0.51 -3.97 -17.34
CA THR A 85 -0.51 -4.86 -16.17
C THR A 85 0.52 -4.39 -15.16
N ILE A 86 0.38 -4.81 -13.90
CA ILE A 86 1.44 -4.59 -12.90
C ILE A 86 2.61 -5.52 -13.24
N LYS A 87 3.81 -4.95 -13.36
CA LYS A 87 5.04 -5.68 -13.64
C LYS A 87 5.79 -6.01 -12.34
N SER A 88 5.90 -5.04 -11.44
CA SER A 88 6.62 -5.17 -10.17
C SER A 88 6.19 -4.09 -9.18
N ILE A 89 6.44 -4.35 -7.90
CA ILE A 89 6.40 -3.34 -6.84
C ILE A 89 7.74 -2.60 -6.84
N SER A 90 7.71 -1.27 -6.94
CA SER A 90 8.91 -0.42 -6.88
C SER A 90 9.12 0.19 -5.49
N SER A 91 8.06 0.46 -4.73
CA SER A 91 8.18 0.84 -3.33
C SER A 91 6.94 0.46 -2.52
N ILE A 92 7.14 0.28 -1.22
CA ILE A 92 6.08 0.12 -0.22
C ILE A 92 6.38 1.07 0.93
N ALA A 93 5.35 1.75 1.43
CA ALA A 93 5.37 2.39 2.73
C ALA A 93 4.24 1.83 3.60
N VAL A 94 4.56 1.63 4.88
CA VAL A 94 3.63 1.14 5.89
C VAL A 94 3.63 2.15 7.03
N ARG A 95 2.44 2.65 7.34
CA ARG A 95 2.18 3.41 8.56
C ARG A 95 1.51 2.48 9.57
N TYR A 96 2.06 2.40 10.77
CA TYR A 96 1.61 1.45 11.77
C TYR A 96 1.81 1.95 13.19
N GLY A 97 0.87 1.61 14.07
CA GLY A 97 0.98 1.70 15.52
C GLY A 97 0.74 0.32 16.13
N TRP A 98 -0.41 0.15 16.78
CA TRP A 98 -0.87 -1.17 17.22
C TRP A 98 -1.39 -2.04 16.06
N TYR A 99 -1.88 -1.41 15.01
CA TYR A 99 -2.39 -2.04 13.79
C TYR A 99 -1.70 -1.42 12.56
N ILE A 100 -1.96 -1.96 11.38
CA ILE A 100 -1.57 -1.32 10.12
C ILE A 100 -2.58 -0.22 9.80
N ASP A 101 -2.17 1.03 9.93
CA ASP A 101 -3.04 2.20 9.69
C ASP A 101 -3.17 2.47 8.20
N ALA A 102 -2.04 2.44 7.47
CA ALA A 102 -2.01 2.68 6.04
C ALA A 102 -0.94 1.86 5.31
N LEU A 103 -1.21 1.61 4.04
CA LEU A 103 -0.34 0.93 3.09
C LEU A 103 -0.30 1.73 1.78
N ASP A 104 0.86 2.30 1.48
CA ASP A 104 1.12 2.96 0.21
C ASP A 104 2.04 2.08 -0.65
N VAL A 105 1.69 1.93 -1.92
CA VAL A 105 2.45 1.08 -2.86
C VAL A 105 2.66 1.83 -4.16
N VAL A 106 3.89 1.80 -4.64
CA VAL A 106 4.21 2.24 -6.01
C VAL A 106 4.54 1.02 -6.84
N TYR A 107 3.86 0.90 -7.96
CA TYR A 107 4.03 -0.15 -8.95
C TYR A 107 4.75 0.39 -10.18
N THR A 108 5.55 -0.46 -10.82
CA THR A 108 5.93 -0.29 -12.22
C THR A 108 4.96 -1.08 -13.10
N LEU A 109 4.34 -0.41 -14.06
CA LEU A 109 3.43 -1.05 -15.01
C LEU A 109 4.18 -1.65 -16.21
N SER A 110 3.52 -2.48 -17.01
CA SER A 110 4.09 -3.13 -18.20
C SER A 110 4.56 -2.15 -19.28
N ASN A 111 3.98 -0.94 -19.32
CA ASN A 111 4.42 0.16 -20.18
C ASN A 111 5.58 0.98 -19.58
N GLY A 112 6.07 0.63 -18.40
CA GLY A 112 7.17 1.31 -17.70
C GLY A 112 6.73 2.47 -16.80
N GLU A 113 5.48 2.92 -16.90
CA GLU A 113 4.98 4.04 -16.09
C GLU A 113 4.78 3.64 -14.62
N PRO A 114 5.03 4.56 -13.68
CA PRO A 114 4.73 4.33 -12.28
C PRO A 114 3.22 4.46 -12.00
N ARG A 115 2.74 3.72 -11.02
CA ARG A 115 1.40 3.88 -10.46
C ARG A 115 1.47 3.86 -8.94
N SER A 116 1.00 4.92 -8.31
CA SER A 116 0.90 5.00 -6.85
C SER A 116 -0.51 4.66 -6.39
N THR A 117 -0.61 3.88 -5.33
CA THR A 117 -1.85 3.61 -4.58
C THR A 117 -1.59 3.86 -3.10
N GLY A 118 -2.65 4.22 -2.38
CA GLY A 118 -2.61 4.45 -0.94
C GLY A 118 -3.91 3.95 -0.34
N HIS A 119 -3.79 3.16 0.71
CA HIS A 119 -4.92 2.53 1.40
C HIS A 119 -4.84 2.73 2.91
N GLY A 120 -5.98 2.63 3.56
CA GLY A 120 -6.16 2.90 4.98
C GLY A 120 -6.35 4.38 5.26
N GLY A 121 -6.17 4.75 6.52
CA GLY A 121 -6.40 6.10 6.99
C GLY A 121 -5.37 6.50 8.02
N TRP A 122 -5.64 7.59 8.74
CA TRP A 122 -4.73 8.14 9.73
C TRP A 122 -4.58 7.27 10.98
N GLY A 123 -5.47 6.29 11.17
CA GLY A 123 -5.50 5.45 12.37
C GLY A 123 -5.64 6.25 13.66
N ASP A 124 -5.17 5.65 14.75
CA ASP A 124 -4.95 6.35 16.02
C ASP A 124 -3.64 7.16 15.91
N ASN A 125 -3.68 8.45 16.23
CA ASN A 125 -2.52 9.34 16.14
C ASN A 125 -1.47 9.12 17.25
N THR A 126 -1.72 8.18 18.16
CA THR A 126 -0.80 7.83 19.23
C THR A 126 0.14 6.67 18.81
N ASN A 127 1.45 6.86 18.99
CA ASN A 127 2.50 5.87 18.68
C ASN A 127 2.62 5.42 17.21
N ILE A 128 2.31 6.31 16.27
CA ILE A 128 2.51 6.05 14.84
C ILE A 128 4.00 5.92 14.50
N GLN A 129 4.33 4.86 13.78
CA GLN A 129 5.61 4.66 13.12
C GLN A 129 5.39 4.63 11.60
N ASN A 130 6.37 5.15 10.88
CA ASN A 130 6.39 5.10 9.42
C ASN A 130 7.60 4.28 8.99
N TRP A 131 7.38 3.35 8.07
CA TRP A 131 8.44 2.60 7.42
C TRP A 131 8.23 2.66 5.92
N SER A 132 9.33 2.73 5.18
CA SER A 132 9.27 2.65 3.73
C SER A 132 10.47 1.89 3.18
N TYR A 133 10.28 1.33 1.98
CA TYR A 133 11.31 0.59 1.27
C TYR A 133 11.16 0.77 -0.24
N ASN A 134 12.27 1.10 -0.88
CA ASN A 134 12.40 1.17 -2.33
C ASN A 134 13.09 -0.10 -2.82
N PHE A 135 12.43 -0.83 -3.72
CA PHE A 135 12.96 -2.05 -4.29
C PHE A 135 14.07 -1.73 -5.28
N GLY A 136 15.22 -2.36 -5.07
CA GLY A 136 16.34 -2.31 -6.01
C GLY A 136 16.03 -3.05 -7.31
N LYS A 137 16.92 -2.90 -8.29
CA LYS A 137 16.80 -3.60 -9.57
C LYS A 137 16.75 -5.12 -9.37
N GLY A 138 15.64 -5.73 -9.78
CA GLY A 138 15.42 -7.18 -9.68
C GLY A 138 15.05 -7.67 -8.27
N GLU A 139 14.85 -6.77 -7.31
CA GLU A 139 14.25 -7.13 -6.03
C GLU A 139 12.73 -7.31 -6.17
N GLN A 140 12.20 -8.24 -5.37
CA GLN A 140 10.82 -8.69 -5.41
C GLN A 140 10.36 -8.94 -3.97
N LEU A 141 9.06 -8.80 -3.73
CA LEU A 141 8.42 -9.20 -2.48
C LEU A 141 8.11 -10.69 -2.55
N LEU A 142 9.01 -11.52 -2.03
CA LEU A 142 8.98 -12.97 -2.24
C LEU A 142 8.15 -13.73 -1.21
N LYS A 143 7.96 -13.12 -0.03
CA LYS A 143 7.11 -13.69 1.00
C LYS A 143 6.50 -12.59 1.85
N VAL A 144 5.25 -12.80 2.26
CA VAL A 144 4.54 -11.94 3.21
C VAL A 144 4.03 -12.81 4.34
N GLU A 145 4.30 -12.40 5.58
CA GLU A 145 3.64 -12.96 6.76
C GLU A 145 2.70 -11.88 7.30
N ALA A 146 1.44 -12.24 7.52
CA ALA A 146 0.47 -11.30 8.06
C ALA A 146 -0.49 -11.96 9.04
N ARG A 147 -1.02 -11.17 9.98
CA ARG A 147 -1.92 -11.66 11.04
C ARG A 147 -3.02 -10.65 11.32
N GLY A 148 -4.24 -11.15 11.54
CA GLY A 148 -5.33 -10.33 12.06
C GLY A 148 -5.12 -9.90 13.52
N GLY A 149 -5.82 -8.86 13.94
CA GLY A 149 -5.92 -8.42 15.33
C GLY A 149 -7.35 -8.56 15.90
N PRO A 150 -7.53 -8.40 17.23
CA PRO A 150 -8.81 -8.13 17.84
C PRO A 150 -9.34 -6.80 17.30
N GLY A 151 -10.66 -6.71 17.15
CA GLY A 151 -11.27 -5.65 16.34
C GLY A 151 -11.27 -5.97 14.84
N LYS A 152 -10.58 -7.05 14.44
CA LYS A 152 -10.54 -7.62 13.10
C LYS A 152 -9.81 -6.79 12.04
N HIS A 153 -8.91 -5.92 12.46
CA HIS A 153 -7.96 -5.22 11.59
C HIS A 153 -6.77 -6.13 11.22
N VAL A 154 -6.01 -5.76 10.18
CA VAL A 154 -4.67 -6.32 9.98
C VAL A 154 -3.74 -5.73 11.03
N ASN A 155 -3.15 -6.60 11.84
CA ASN A 155 -2.27 -6.19 12.92
C ASN A 155 -0.82 -6.35 12.53
N LEU A 156 -0.43 -7.57 12.15
CA LEU A 156 0.97 -7.87 11.88
C LEU A 156 1.22 -8.00 10.40
N LEU A 157 2.33 -7.39 9.95
CA LEU A 157 2.86 -7.56 8.61
C LEU A 157 4.38 -7.68 8.67
N ARG A 158 4.91 -8.66 7.94
CA ARG A 158 6.34 -8.82 7.68
C ARG A 158 6.55 -9.07 6.19
N LEU A 159 7.53 -8.38 5.64
CA LEU A 159 7.84 -8.37 4.21
C LEU A 159 9.22 -8.99 4.00
N HIS A 160 9.27 -10.03 3.20
CA HIS A 160 10.51 -10.71 2.83
C HIS A 160 10.88 -10.33 1.40
N VAL A 161 11.94 -9.54 1.28
CA VAL A 161 12.42 -9.03 0.00
C VAL A 161 13.62 -9.85 -0.46
N GLY A 162 13.69 -10.11 -1.77
CA GLY A 162 14.78 -10.86 -2.34
C GLY A 162 14.90 -10.72 -3.84
N THR A 163 15.86 -11.44 -4.42
CA THR A 163 16.14 -11.43 -5.86
C THR A 163 16.30 -12.86 -6.34
N ASN A 164 15.80 -13.16 -7.54
CA ASN A 164 15.88 -14.50 -8.15
C ASN A 164 15.34 -15.60 -7.22
N GLY A 165 14.22 -15.34 -6.54
CA GLY A 165 13.59 -16.29 -5.61
C GLY A 165 14.33 -16.50 -4.28
N LYS A 166 15.43 -15.79 -4.01
CA LYS A 166 16.16 -15.87 -2.73
C LYS A 166 15.90 -14.65 -1.86
N ILE A 167 15.37 -14.86 -0.66
CA ILE A 167 15.20 -13.81 0.36
C ILE A 167 16.58 -13.30 0.80
N THR A 168 16.77 -11.98 0.77
CA THR A 168 18.00 -11.30 1.20
C THR A 168 17.74 -10.29 2.31
N LYS A 169 16.50 -9.84 2.48
CA LYS A 169 16.09 -8.83 3.48
C LYS A 169 14.73 -9.21 4.07
N VAL A 170 14.54 -8.89 5.34
CA VAL A 170 13.28 -9.11 6.06
C VAL A 170 12.92 -7.84 6.81
N PHE A 171 11.67 -7.40 6.67
CA PHE A 171 11.20 -6.13 7.22
C PHE A 171 9.91 -6.29 8.05
N PRO A 172 9.85 -5.63 9.22
CA PRO A 172 10.98 -4.99 9.89
C PRO A 172 12.04 -6.03 10.32
N SER A 173 13.25 -5.58 10.70
CA SER A 173 14.42 -6.45 10.92
C SER A 173 14.18 -7.59 11.92
N GLU A 174 15.02 -8.63 11.87
CA GLU A 174 14.82 -9.94 12.52
C GLU A 174 14.23 -9.83 13.93
N ASN A 175 13.01 -10.37 14.08
CA ASN A 175 12.11 -10.39 15.26
C ASN A 175 11.09 -9.24 15.37
N GLY A 176 11.13 -8.24 14.50
CA GLY A 176 10.12 -7.19 14.40
C GLY A 176 8.86 -7.62 13.64
N TRP A 177 7.79 -6.86 13.85
CA TRP A 177 6.58 -6.84 13.02
C TRP A 177 6.15 -5.39 12.83
N PHE A 178 5.55 -5.06 11.70
CA PHE A 178 4.70 -3.87 11.64
C PHE A 178 3.46 -4.17 12.47
N GLY A 179 3.10 -3.30 13.42
CA GLY A 179 2.03 -3.52 14.40
C GLY A 179 2.47 -4.18 15.71
N ASP A 180 1.55 -4.27 16.69
CA ASP A 180 1.83 -4.84 18.01
C ASP A 180 1.57 -6.35 18.04
N LYS A 181 2.64 -7.14 18.14
CA LYS A 181 2.57 -8.61 18.22
C LYS A 181 1.67 -9.15 19.33
N ASN A 182 1.54 -8.40 20.44
CA ASN A 182 0.73 -8.79 21.60
C ASN A 182 -0.75 -8.51 21.37
N LYS A 183 -1.06 -7.67 20.39
CA LYS A 183 -2.42 -7.40 19.93
C LYS A 183 -2.78 -8.30 18.75
N GLY A 184 -1.96 -9.21 18.26
CA GLY A 184 -2.39 -10.12 17.19
C GLY A 184 -3.35 -11.20 17.73
N SER A 185 -4.42 -11.53 17.00
CA SER A 185 -5.25 -12.71 17.26
C SER A 185 -5.35 -13.58 16.00
N GLY A 186 -5.50 -14.90 16.17
CA GLY A 186 -5.54 -15.85 15.03
C GLY A 186 -4.16 -16.33 14.54
N ASP A 187 -4.15 -17.10 13.47
CA ASP A 187 -2.96 -17.69 12.88
C ASP A 187 -2.23 -16.71 11.95
N ILE A 188 -0.91 -16.87 11.83
CA ILE A 188 -0.12 -16.14 10.83
C ILE A 188 -0.43 -16.75 9.47
N VAL A 189 -0.96 -15.93 8.57
CA VAL A 189 -1.08 -16.25 7.16
C VAL A 189 0.26 -15.97 6.50
N THR A 190 0.80 -17.00 5.85
CA THR A 190 2.05 -16.90 5.10
C THR A 190 1.77 -17.06 3.62
N VAL A 191 2.18 -16.06 2.84
CA VAL A 191 2.20 -16.10 1.38
C VAL A 191 3.63 -16.33 0.94
N ASP A 192 3.97 -17.57 0.59
CA ASP A 192 5.34 -17.96 0.18
C ASP A 192 5.47 -17.99 -1.36
N LYS A 193 5.11 -16.85 -1.98
CA LYS A 193 5.13 -16.61 -3.43
C LYS A 193 5.44 -15.13 -3.68
N GLU A 194 5.94 -14.82 -4.89
CA GLU A 194 6.14 -13.43 -5.33
C GLU A 194 4.81 -12.66 -5.31
N VAL A 195 4.64 -11.77 -4.35
CA VAL A 195 3.49 -10.86 -4.23
C VAL A 195 3.70 -9.69 -5.19
N VAL A 196 2.71 -9.46 -6.05
CA VAL A 196 2.78 -8.44 -7.10
C VAL A 196 1.81 -7.28 -6.89
N ALA A 197 0.72 -7.49 -6.16
CA ALA A 197 -0.27 -6.46 -5.84
C ALA A 197 -1.10 -6.83 -4.61
N PHE A 198 -1.82 -5.85 -4.08
CA PHE A 198 -2.68 -5.99 -2.91
C PHE A 198 -4.14 -5.71 -3.26
N ALA A 199 -5.03 -6.34 -2.50
CA ALA A 199 -6.45 -6.04 -2.43
C ALA A 199 -6.92 -6.27 -0.99
N GLY A 200 -8.14 -5.85 -0.68
CA GLY A 200 -8.68 -6.05 0.65
C GLY A 200 -9.76 -5.05 0.97
N THR A 201 -9.83 -4.68 2.24
CA THR A 201 -10.76 -3.67 2.73
C THR A 201 -10.07 -2.69 3.66
N GLN A 202 -10.57 -1.46 3.69
CA GLN A 202 -9.94 -0.34 4.39
C GLN A 202 -10.95 0.59 5.06
N SER A 203 -10.51 1.27 6.10
CA SER A 203 -11.23 2.33 6.80
C SER A 203 -10.19 3.37 7.27
N ASP A 204 -10.25 3.78 8.54
CA ASP A 204 -9.13 4.44 9.22
C ASP A 204 -7.89 3.52 9.34
N TYR A 205 -8.07 2.20 9.17
CA TYR A 205 -7.03 1.17 9.20
C TYR A 205 -7.09 0.29 7.95
N ILE A 206 -6.09 -0.58 7.78
CA ILE A 206 -6.21 -1.74 6.90
C ILE A 206 -7.03 -2.83 7.61
N GLU A 207 -8.25 -3.03 7.13
CA GLU A 207 -9.22 -3.95 7.73
C GLU A 207 -8.97 -5.38 7.29
N SER A 208 -8.66 -5.57 6.01
CA SER A 208 -8.24 -6.85 5.50
C SER A 208 -7.22 -6.74 4.38
N LEU A 209 -6.42 -7.80 4.21
CA LEU A 209 -5.49 -7.96 3.10
C LEU A 209 -5.72 -9.28 2.37
N ARG A 210 -5.56 -9.19 1.05
CA ARG A 210 -5.46 -10.26 0.08
C ARG A 210 -4.29 -9.94 -0.84
N PHE A 211 -3.73 -10.97 -1.45
CA PHE A 211 -2.48 -10.85 -2.19
C PHE A 211 -2.65 -11.42 -3.59
N TYR A 212 -2.28 -10.64 -4.60
CA TYR A 212 -2.05 -11.18 -5.93
C TYR A 212 -0.62 -11.71 -5.99
N VAL A 213 -0.48 -12.97 -6.38
CA VAL A 213 0.81 -13.66 -6.47
C VAL A 213 1.09 -14.07 -7.91
N LYS A 214 2.34 -14.02 -8.30
CA LYS A 214 2.77 -14.50 -9.62
C LYS A 214 2.54 -16.01 -9.74
N LYS A 215 2.02 -16.43 -10.89
CA LYS A 215 1.82 -17.85 -11.23
C LYS A 215 3.13 -18.57 -11.50
#